data_AF-A0A7Y0M9H4-F1
#
_entry.id   AF-A0A7Y0M9H4-F1
#
_cell.length_a   1.000
_cell.length_b   1.000
_cell.length_c   1.000
_cell.angle_alpha   90.00
_cell.angle_beta   90.00
_cell.angle_gamma   90.00
#
_symmetry.space_group_name_H-M   'P 1'
#
loop_
_entity.id
_entity.type
_entity.pdbx_description
1 polymer ?
#
loop_
_entity_poly.entity_id
_entity_poly.type
_entity_poly.pdbx_seq_one_letter_code
_entity_poly.pdbx_strand_id
1 'polypeptide(L)'
;MRGKSQTKQEVLAHFEQRAAAAGFDLDEYQLQAIRQLADVAARTVNASCTAHAPNVVSALASGNQKRRNLYLWGPVGRGKSWLVNEFFTALPFDGKKRWHFHDFFRGLHARRRELQDSSSRPSGTSAVDLAIGLLLQDCTLLVLGEFHVHDPADSQLLAG
;
A
#
# COMPACT_ATOMS: atom_id res chain seq x y z
N MET A 1 -1.59 8.14 22.65
CA MET A 1 -0.78 7.50 21.58
C MET A 1 -1.26 6.06 21.46
N ARG A 2 -1.81 5.62 20.31
CA ARG A 2 -2.26 4.22 20.14
C ARG A 2 -1.05 3.31 19.98
N GLY A 3 -0.98 2.22 20.73
CA GLY A 3 0.13 1.27 20.65
C GLY A 3 0.05 0.35 19.43
N LYS A 4 1.20 -0.13 18.91
CA LYS A 4 1.29 -1.15 17.84
C LYS A 4 0.37 -2.35 18.06
N SER A 5 0.30 -2.85 19.30
CA SER A 5 -0.54 -4.00 19.66
C SER A 5 -2.03 -3.71 19.51
N GLN A 6 -2.46 -2.48 19.78
CA GLN A 6 -3.86 -2.08 19.70
C GLN A 6 -4.33 -2.04 18.24
N THR A 7 -3.59 -1.37 17.34
CA THR A 7 -3.93 -1.31 15.92
C THR A 7 -4.01 -2.70 15.29
N LYS A 8 -3.10 -3.61 15.65
CA LYS A 8 -3.12 -4.98 15.15
C LYS A 8 -4.43 -5.69 15.54
N GLN A 9 -4.84 -5.53 16.79
CA GLN A 9 -6.05 -6.16 17.33
C GLN A 9 -7.33 -5.53 16.74
N GLU A 10 -7.36 -4.21 16.53
CA GLU A 10 -8.46 -3.51 15.85
C GLU A 10 -8.65 -4.02 14.41
N VAL A 11 -7.57 -4.19 13.65
CA VAL A 11 -7.64 -4.72 12.28
C VAL A 11 -8.12 -6.17 12.28
N LEU A 12 -7.62 -7.02 13.19
CA LEU A 12 -8.08 -8.41 13.31
C LEU A 12 -9.58 -8.49 13.61
N ALA A 13 -10.05 -7.72 14.60
CA ALA A 13 -11.46 -7.66 14.97
C ALA A 13 -12.34 -7.15 13.82
N HIS A 14 -11.86 -6.17 13.03
CA HIS A 14 -12.56 -5.72 11.83
C HIS A 14 -12.80 -6.87 10.85
N PHE A 15 -11.78 -7.69 10.56
CA PHE A 15 -11.95 -8.82 9.64
C PHE A 15 -12.96 -9.85 10.14
N GLU A 16 -12.88 -10.23 11.41
CA GLU A 16 -13.81 -11.18 12.03
C GLU A 16 -15.26 -10.66 11.96
N GLN A 17 -15.47 -9.39 12.32
CA GLN A 17 -16.79 -8.75 12.25
C GLN A 17 -17.34 -8.73 10.81
N ARG A 18 -16.49 -8.43 9.82
CA ARG A 18 -16.90 -8.31 8.42
C ARG A 18 -17.14 -9.67 7.77
N ALA A 19 -16.40 -10.70 8.14
CA ALA A 19 -16.64 -12.07 7.71
C ALA A 19 -17.98 -12.57 8.26
N ALA A 20 -18.21 -12.40 9.57
CA ALA A 20 -19.47 -12.76 10.23
C ALA A 20 -20.67 -12.01 9.61
N ALA A 21 -20.54 -10.70 9.36
CA ALA A 21 -21.59 -9.90 8.72
C ALA A 21 -21.87 -10.33 7.26
N ALA A 22 -20.88 -10.88 6.57
CA ALA A 22 -21.03 -11.42 5.22
C ALA A 22 -21.48 -12.90 5.20
N GLY A 23 -21.65 -13.53 6.37
CA GLY A 23 -22.19 -14.89 6.50
C GLY A 23 -21.20 -15.99 6.14
N PHE A 24 -19.89 -15.77 6.29
CA PHE A 24 -18.88 -16.82 6.07
C PHE A 24 -17.78 -16.79 7.13
N ASP A 25 -17.14 -17.95 7.32
CA ASP A 25 -15.98 -18.11 8.20
C ASP A 25 -14.66 -17.92 7.43
N LEU A 26 -13.64 -17.48 8.14
CA LEU A 26 -12.29 -17.29 7.60
C LEU A 26 -11.49 -18.59 7.70
N ASP A 27 -10.93 -19.06 6.59
CA ASP A 27 -10.03 -20.21 6.58
C ASP A 27 -8.63 -19.89 7.15
N GLU A 28 -7.82 -20.92 7.43
CA GLU A 28 -6.49 -20.75 8.02
C GLU A 28 -5.55 -19.87 7.18
N TYR A 29 -5.64 -19.98 5.84
CA TYR A 29 -4.81 -19.19 4.92
C TYR A 29 -5.24 -17.72 4.91
N GLN A 30 -6.55 -17.46 4.96
CA GLN A 30 -7.09 -16.11 5.09
C GLN A 30 -6.69 -15.48 6.42
N LEU A 31 -6.80 -16.22 7.52
CA LEU A 31 -6.34 -15.76 8.84
C LEU A 31 -4.84 -15.46 8.86
N GLN A 32 -4.01 -16.28 8.21
CA GLN A 32 -2.58 -16.02 8.09
C GLN A 32 -2.31 -14.73 7.30
N ALA A 33 -3.00 -14.53 6.17
CA ALA A 33 -2.89 -13.31 5.37
C ALA A 33 -3.32 -12.06 6.16
N ILE A 34 -4.42 -12.16 6.91
CA ILE A 34 -4.93 -11.09 7.77
C ILE A 34 -3.91 -10.71 8.85
N ARG A 35 -3.24 -11.69 9.47
CA ARG A 35 -2.19 -11.40 10.46
C ARG A 35 -1.04 -10.58 9.86
N GLN A 36 -0.61 -10.91 8.64
CA GLN A 36 0.42 -10.15 7.92
C GLN A 36 -0.05 -8.73 7.58
N LEU A 37 -1.30 -8.59 7.14
CA LEU A 37 -1.92 -7.29 6.87
C LEU A 37 -2.00 -6.44 8.16
N ALA A 38 -2.42 -7.02 9.28
CA ALA A 38 -2.49 -6.34 10.56
C ALA A 38 -1.09 -5.87 11.06
N ASP A 39 -0.03 -6.65 10.79
CA ASP A 39 1.35 -6.24 11.08
C ASP A 39 1.81 -5.07 10.19
N VAL A 40 1.39 -5.02 8.92
CA VAL A 40 1.60 -3.85 8.05
C VAL A 40 0.86 -2.64 8.62
N ALA A 41 -0.43 -2.77 8.97
CA ALA A 41 -1.23 -1.69 9.55
C ALA A 41 -0.58 -1.08 10.81
N ALA A 42 -0.20 -1.94 11.76
CA ALA A 42 0.41 -1.50 13.01
C ALA A 42 1.72 -0.72 12.77
N ARG A 43 2.55 -1.16 11.82
CA ARG A 43 3.79 -0.44 11.47
C ARG A 43 3.51 0.91 10.82
N THR A 44 2.55 0.96 9.90
CA THR A 44 2.21 2.17 9.16
C THR A 44 1.63 3.24 10.09
N VAL A 45 0.65 2.89 10.93
CA VAL A 45 0.03 3.83 11.88
C VAL A 45 1.08 4.44 12.82
N ASN A 46 2.01 3.63 13.32
CA ASN A 46 3.05 4.14 14.21
C ASN A 46 4.03 5.08 13.51
N ALA A 47 4.38 4.81 12.24
CA ALA A 47 5.24 5.70 11.46
C ALA A 47 4.55 7.04 11.13
N SER A 48 3.23 7.03 10.88
CA SER A 48 2.45 8.24 10.60
C SER A 48 2.33 9.15 11.84
N CYS A 49 2.17 8.58 13.04
CA CYS A 49 2.06 9.37 14.28
C CYS A 49 3.38 10.05 14.69
N THR A 50 4.53 9.57 14.23
CA THR A 50 5.84 10.15 14.53
C THR A 50 6.30 11.23 13.55
N ALA A 51 5.49 11.56 12.54
CA ALA A 51 5.86 12.47 11.45
C ALA A 51 5.65 13.97 11.77
N HIS A 52 5.55 14.37 13.04
CA HIS A 52 5.66 15.77 13.42
C HIS A 52 7.13 16.11 13.70
N ALA A 53 7.77 16.75 12.72
CA ALA A 53 9.17 17.21 12.68
C ALA A 53 10.24 16.19 13.14
N PRO A 54 10.91 15.45 12.23
CA PRO A 54 12.00 14.59 12.64
C PRO A 54 13.19 15.46 13.06
N ASN A 55 13.49 15.50 14.36
CA ASN A 55 14.82 15.87 14.82
C ASN A 55 15.81 14.88 14.18
N VAL A 56 16.77 15.43 13.42
CA VAL A 56 17.73 14.72 12.55
C VAL A 56 18.51 13.61 13.28
N VAL A 57 18.54 13.65 14.62
CA VAL A 57 19.20 12.68 15.51
C VAL A 57 18.38 11.39 15.71
N SER A 58 17.04 11.43 15.65
CA SER A 58 16.15 10.25 15.83
C SER A 58 16.09 9.35 14.59
N ALA A 59 16.28 9.93 13.40
CA ALA A 59 16.34 9.20 12.13
C ALA A 59 17.56 8.28 12.04
N LEU A 60 18.64 8.58 12.79
CA LEU A 60 19.87 7.80 12.83
C LEU A 60 19.83 6.66 13.86
N ALA A 61 18.94 6.71 14.85
CA ALA A 61 18.77 5.67 15.87
C ALA A 61 17.66 4.66 15.54
N SER A 62 16.78 4.98 14.60
CA SER A 62 15.71 4.09 14.14
C SER A 62 16.26 3.13 13.09
N GLY A 63 17.08 2.17 13.54
CA GLY A 63 17.63 1.12 12.70
C GLY A 63 16.57 0.48 11.80
N ASN A 64 16.68 0.74 10.50
CA ASN A 64 16.34 -0.14 9.40
C ASN A 64 15.11 -1.04 9.62
N GLN A 65 13.96 -0.48 10.02
CA GLN A 65 12.69 -1.18 9.85
C GLN A 65 12.38 -1.15 8.35
N LYS A 66 13.00 -2.06 7.59
CA LYS A 66 12.75 -2.31 6.16
C LYS A 66 11.24 -2.24 5.96
N ARG A 67 10.76 -1.21 5.26
CA ARG A 67 9.36 -1.12 4.85
C ARG A 67 9.09 -2.32 3.96
N ARG A 68 8.48 -3.37 4.52
CA ARG A 68 8.18 -4.60 3.79
C ARG A 68 6.89 -4.36 3.01
N ASN A 69 7.01 -4.41 1.69
CA ASN A 69 5.86 -4.50 0.80
C ASN A 69 5.21 -5.89 0.99
N LEU A 70 3.89 -5.96 0.88
CA LEU A 70 3.13 -7.22 0.95
C LEU A 70 2.43 -7.46 -0.39
N TYR A 71 2.56 -8.67 -0.91
CA TYR A 71 1.86 -9.11 -2.11
C TYR A 71 0.96 -10.28 -1.76
N LEU A 72 -0.35 -10.12 -2.00
CA LEU A 72 -1.35 -11.15 -1.72
C LEU A 72 -1.60 -11.98 -2.98
N TRP A 73 -1.29 -13.26 -2.92
CA TRP A 73 -1.44 -14.20 -4.04
C TRP A 73 -2.16 -15.47 -3.60
N GLY A 74 -2.71 -16.20 -4.56
CA GLY A 74 -3.42 -17.45 -4.32
C GLY A 74 -4.47 -17.75 -5.38
N PRO A 75 -5.12 -18.93 -5.31
CA PRO A 75 -6.10 -19.38 -6.30
C PRO A 75 -7.27 -18.41 -6.52
N VAL A 76 -7.93 -18.52 -7.68
CA VAL A 76 -9.17 -17.79 -7.98
C VAL A 76 -10.24 -18.17 -6.96
N GLY A 77 -11.10 -17.20 -6.59
CA GLY A 77 -12.22 -17.45 -5.66
C GLY A 77 -11.87 -17.47 -4.17
N ARG A 78 -10.59 -17.30 -3.77
CA ARG A 78 -10.17 -17.32 -2.35
C ARG A 78 -10.41 -16.01 -1.57
N GLY A 79 -11.14 -15.05 -2.14
CA GLY A 79 -11.48 -13.80 -1.45
C GLY A 79 -10.34 -12.78 -1.34
N LYS A 80 -9.30 -12.84 -2.19
CA LYS A 80 -8.18 -11.88 -2.17
C LYS A 80 -8.64 -10.42 -2.28
N SER A 81 -9.54 -10.13 -3.23
CA SER A 81 -10.07 -8.78 -3.43
C SER A 81 -10.89 -8.30 -2.22
N TRP A 82 -11.60 -9.21 -1.55
CA TRP A 82 -12.28 -8.92 -0.28
C TRP A 82 -11.29 -8.61 0.85
N LEU A 83 -10.23 -9.41 1.00
CA LEU A 83 -9.18 -9.19 1.99
C LEU A 83 -8.53 -7.81 1.84
N VAL A 84 -8.16 -7.45 0.60
CA VAL A 84 -7.55 -6.14 0.30
C VAL A 84 -8.54 -4.99 0.57
N ASN A 85 -9.83 -5.18 0.25
CA ASN A 85 -10.86 -4.18 0.47
C ASN A 85 -11.08 -3.89 1.96
N GLU A 86 -11.25 -4.95 2.74
CA GLU A 86 -11.49 -4.82 4.18
C GLU A 86 -10.24 -4.31 4.91
N PHE A 87 -9.04 -4.72 4.47
CA PHE A 87 -7.79 -4.13 4.97
C PHE A 87 -7.75 -2.62 4.74
N PHE A 88 -8.01 -2.14 3.52
CA PHE A 88 -7.99 -0.72 3.23
C PHE A 88 -9.01 0.06 4.08
N THR A 89 -10.17 -0.53 4.32
CA THR A 89 -11.26 0.04 5.13
C THR A 89 -10.89 0.12 6.62
N ALA A 90 -10.20 -0.91 7.15
CA ALA A 90 -9.85 -1.00 8.57
C ALA A 90 -8.78 0.02 9.03
N LEU A 91 -8.08 0.68 8.11
CA LEU A 91 -6.95 1.55 8.45
C LEU A 91 -7.41 2.91 9.00
N PRO A 92 -7.06 3.25 10.26
CA PRO A 92 -7.58 4.43 10.96
C PRO A 92 -6.76 5.70 10.69
N PHE A 93 -6.38 5.94 9.44
CA PHE A 93 -5.64 7.14 9.04
C PHE A 93 -5.94 7.55 7.59
N ASP A 94 -5.75 8.83 7.30
CA ASP A 94 -5.83 9.42 5.97
C ASP A 94 -4.50 9.35 5.23
N GLY A 95 -4.47 9.60 3.92
CA GLY A 95 -3.24 9.42 3.14
C GLY A 95 -2.96 7.95 2.78
N LYS A 96 -4.00 7.12 2.76
CA LYS A 96 -4.00 5.83 2.06
C LYS A 96 -4.59 6.03 0.66
N LYS A 97 -3.90 5.54 -0.38
CA LYS A 97 -4.39 5.57 -1.77
C LYS A 97 -4.62 4.14 -2.25
N ARG A 98 -5.72 3.90 -2.97
CA ARG A 98 -6.00 2.63 -3.64
C ARG A 98 -6.12 2.86 -5.13
N TRP A 99 -5.42 2.05 -5.91
CA TRP A 99 -5.45 2.13 -7.38
C TRP A 99 -5.57 0.73 -7.96
N HIS A 100 -6.26 0.60 -9.08
CA HIS A 100 -6.05 -0.56 -9.94
C HIS A 100 -4.68 -0.45 -10.59
N PHE A 101 -4.02 -1.60 -10.80
CA PHE A 101 -2.66 -1.64 -11.33
C PHE A 101 -2.54 -0.87 -12.66
N HIS A 102 -3.36 -1.19 -13.66
CA HIS A 102 -3.27 -0.53 -14.98
C HIS A 102 -3.61 0.96 -14.93
N ASP A 103 -4.55 1.38 -14.09
CA ASP A 103 -4.87 2.81 -13.93
C ASP A 103 -3.69 3.58 -13.35
N PHE A 104 -2.97 2.97 -12.40
CA PHE A 104 -1.77 3.57 -11.81
C PHE A 104 -0.69 3.76 -12.86
N PHE A 105 -0.37 2.72 -13.63
CA PHE A 105 0.65 2.82 -14.67
C PHE A 105 0.24 3.76 -15.81
N ARG A 106 -1.03 3.77 -16.22
CA ARG A 106 -1.54 4.75 -17.20
C ARG A 106 -1.34 6.18 -16.71
N GLY A 107 -1.69 6.46 -15.45
CA GLY A 107 -1.46 7.76 -14.82
C GLY A 107 0.02 8.12 -14.74
N LEU A 108 0.87 7.16 -14.35
CA LEU A 108 2.31 7.33 -14.27
C LEU A 108 2.91 7.68 -15.63
N HIS A 109 2.52 6.97 -16.69
CA HIS A 109 2.99 7.24 -18.04
C HIS A 109 2.53 8.61 -18.55
N ALA A 110 1.28 9.01 -18.27
CA ALA A 110 0.78 10.33 -18.65
C ALA A 110 1.59 11.45 -17.99
N ARG A 111 1.77 11.39 -16.65
CA ARG A 111 2.56 12.38 -15.90
C ARG A 111 4.02 12.41 -16.32
N ARG A 112 4.62 11.25 -16.57
CA ARG A 112 6.00 11.16 -17.06
C ARG A 112 6.16 11.89 -18.40
N ARG A 113 5.21 11.73 -19.33
CA ARG A 113 5.24 12.43 -20.63
C ARG A 113 5.13 13.94 -20.45
N GLU A 114 4.16 14.41 -19.65
CA GLU A 114 4.01 15.84 -19.32
C GLU A 114 5.32 16.45 -18.77
N LEU A 115 6.03 15.71 -17.92
CA LEU A 115 7.30 16.14 -17.31
C LEU A 115 8.51 16.03 -18.25
N GLN A 116 8.46 15.16 -19.26
CA GLN A 116 9.47 15.06 -20.30
C GLN A 116 9.41 16.26 -21.25
N ASP A 117 8.19 16.72 -21.56
CA ASP A 117 7.94 17.85 -22.46
C ASP A 117 8.07 19.22 -21.74
N SER A 118 8.18 19.21 -20.40
CA SER A 118 8.32 20.42 -19.59
C SER A 118 9.77 20.92 -19.54
N SER A 119 10.01 22.13 -20.06
CA SER A 119 11.31 22.82 -20.00
C SER A 119 11.76 23.15 -18.57
N SER A 120 10.84 23.11 -17.61
CA SER A 120 11.03 23.48 -16.20
C SER A 120 11.52 22.34 -15.31
N ARG A 121 11.78 21.14 -15.87
CA ARG A 121 12.22 19.99 -15.07
C ARG A 121 13.63 20.23 -14.50
N PRO A 122 13.86 20.05 -13.19
CA PRO A 122 15.19 20.16 -12.61
C PRO A 122 16.18 19.22 -13.29
N SER A 123 17.36 19.73 -13.65
CA SER A 123 18.43 18.92 -14.23
C SER A 123 18.85 17.83 -13.24
N GLY A 124 18.98 16.59 -13.71
CA GLY A 124 19.38 15.44 -12.89
C GLY A 124 18.25 14.72 -12.14
N THR A 125 16.99 15.18 -12.20
CA THR A 125 15.85 14.45 -11.58
C THR A 125 15.10 13.59 -12.60
N SER A 126 14.88 12.31 -12.29
CA SER A 126 14.09 11.40 -13.13
C SER A 126 12.64 11.90 -13.28
N ALA A 127 12.15 11.97 -14.52
CA ALA A 127 10.74 12.29 -14.78
C ALA A 127 9.79 11.23 -14.17
N VAL A 128 10.25 9.99 -14.02
CA VAL A 128 9.49 8.92 -13.36
C VAL A 128 9.37 9.19 -11.86
N ASP A 129 10.48 9.54 -11.19
CA ASP A 129 10.47 9.80 -9.74
C ASP A 129 9.59 11.01 -9.40
N LEU A 130 9.64 12.06 -10.22
CA LEU A 130 8.74 13.21 -10.11
C LEU A 130 7.27 12.80 -10.32
N ALA A 131 6.98 12.00 -11.35
CA ALA A 131 5.62 11.53 -11.61
C ALA A 131 5.08 10.68 -10.45
N ILE A 132 5.91 9.79 -9.88
CA ILE A 132 5.56 9.00 -8.69
C ILE A 132 5.31 9.93 -7.51
N GLY A 133 6.19 10.89 -7.26
CA GLY A 133 6.06 11.87 -6.17
C GLY A 133 4.75 12.67 -6.27
N LEU A 134 4.38 13.09 -7.47
CA LEU A 134 3.11 13.79 -7.73
C LEU A 134 1.90 12.88 -7.51
N LEU A 135 1.92 11.66 -8.07
CA LEU A 135 0.81 10.71 -7.94
C LEU A 135 0.60 10.25 -6.50
N LEU A 136 1.68 10.08 -5.76
CA LEU A 136 1.71 9.59 -4.39
C LEU A 136 1.92 10.70 -3.36
N GLN A 137 1.70 11.96 -3.73
CA GLN A 137 1.72 13.06 -2.77
C GLN A 137 0.76 12.76 -1.61
N ASP A 138 1.20 13.02 -0.38
CA ASP A 138 0.47 12.72 0.86
C ASP A 138 0.08 11.25 1.06
N CYS A 139 0.70 10.33 0.29
CA CYS A 139 0.46 8.90 0.38
C CYS A 139 1.43 8.24 1.35
N THR A 140 0.91 7.80 2.50
CA THR A 140 1.63 6.95 3.45
C THR A 140 1.55 5.48 3.07
N LEU A 141 0.41 5.06 2.50
CA LEU A 141 0.17 3.67 2.08
C LEU A 141 -0.50 3.61 0.72
N LEU A 142 0.15 2.97 -0.24
CA LEU A 142 -0.42 2.63 -1.53
C LEU A 142 -0.90 1.18 -1.50
N VAL A 143 -2.17 0.95 -1.85
CA VAL A 143 -2.75 -0.36 -2.07
C VAL A 143 -3.06 -0.52 -3.55
N LEU A 144 -2.32 -1.38 -4.23
CA LEU A 144 -2.60 -1.73 -5.62
C LEU A 144 -3.54 -2.94 -5.66
N GLY A 145 -4.72 -2.76 -6.22
CA GLY A 145 -5.72 -3.80 -6.44
C GLY A 145 -5.63 -4.38 -7.85
N GLU A 146 -6.17 -5.59 -8.01
CA GLU A 146 -6.37 -6.28 -9.29
C GLU A 146 -5.10 -6.32 -10.15
N PHE A 147 -4.17 -7.22 -9.81
CA PHE A 147 -3.04 -7.57 -10.67
C PHE A 147 -3.47 -8.72 -11.60
N HIS A 148 -4.11 -8.36 -12.71
CA HIS A 148 -4.42 -9.31 -13.76
C HIS A 148 -3.35 -9.17 -14.85
N VAL A 149 -2.36 -10.06 -14.85
CA VAL A 149 -1.53 -10.25 -16.05
C VAL A 149 -2.39 -10.98 -17.07
N HIS A 150 -3.30 -10.24 -17.71
CA HIS A 150 -4.02 -10.73 -18.88
C HIS A 150 -3.45 -10.16 -20.17
N ASP A 151 -2.42 -9.31 -20.11
CA ASP A 151 -1.76 -8.77 -21.30
C ASP A 151 -0.27 -9.18 -21.35
N PRO A 152 0.16 -9.95 -22.36
CA PRO A 152 1.57 -10.23 -22.64
C PRO A 152 2.43 -8.96 -22.77
N ALA A 153 1.84 -7.80 -23.12
CA ALA A 153 2.56 -6.54 -23.25
C ALA A 153 3.15 -6.03 -21.91
N ASP A 154 2.51 -6.31 -20.77
CA ASP A 154 2.96 -5.83 -19.45
C ASP A 154 4.14 -6.63 -18.89
N SER A 155 4.46 -7.79 -19.48
CA SER A 155 5.62 -8.60 -19.08
C SER A 155 6.96 -7.88 -19.33
N GLN A 156 6.99 -6.94 -20.28
CA GLN A 156 8.19 -6.15 -20.59
C GLN A 156 8.48 -5.06 -19.54
N LEU A 157 7.51 -4.72 -18.67
CA LEU A 157 7.67 -3.69 -17.64
C LEU A 157 8.27 -4.20 -16.32
N LEU A 158 8.33 -5.52 -16.10
CA LEU A 158 8.88 -6.14 -14.88
C LEU A 158 10.31 -6.67 -15.04
N ALA A 159 10.88 -6.60 -16.24
CA ALA A 159 12.19 -7.17 -16.59
C ALA A 159 13.28 -6.11 -16.87
N GLY A 160 13.05 -4.84 -16.52
CA GLY A 160 13.99 -3.74 -16.69
C GLY A 160 14.67 -3.32 -15.39
#